data_AF-A0A7S2GPV0-F1
#
_entry.id   AF-A0A7S2GPV0-F1
#
_cell.length_a   1.000
_cell.length_b   1.000
_cell.length_c   1.000
_cell.angle_alpha   90.00
_cell.angle_beta   90.00
_cell.angle_gamma   90.00
#
_symmetry.space_group_name_H-M   'P 1'
#
loop_
_entity.id
_entity.type
_entity.pdbx_description
1 polymer ?
#
loop_
_entity_poly.entity_id
_entity_poly.type
_entity_poly.pdbx_seq_one_letter_code
_entity_poly.pdbx_strand_id
1 'polypeptide(L)'
;MKGVFQNLFPFGNEVIAMDLRRPEAGDLSAATTYATEHGYQLRFEQGDATDLKYSSGTFDVVVCSMFLCQDFNPEVVVSEIRRVLKPGGRFGFYEHVEDIDKVIVDKVFGERSVIRIQ
;
A
#
# COMPACT_ATOMS: atom_id res chain seq x y z
N MET A 1 -7.70 18.31 10.75
CA MET A 1 -6.80 17.52 9.88
C MET A 1 -7.58 17.14 8.63
N LYS A 2 -7.12 17.54 7.43
CA LYS A 2 -7.79 17.37 6.13
C LYS A 2 -6.95 16.50 5.17
N GLY A 3 -6.35 15.41 5.67
CA GLY A 3 -5.32 14.64 4.94
C GLY A 3 -5.57 13.13 4.91
N VAL A 4 -6.82 12.69 4.79
CA VAL A 4 -7.09 11.29 4.42
C VAL A 4 -8.19 11.35 3.38
N PHE A 5 -7.88 10.93 2.15
CA PHE A 5 -8.88 10.76 1.10
C PHE A 5 -9.89 9.70 1.56
N GLN A 6 -10.99 10.14 2.19
CA GLN A 6 -11.96 9.28 2.89
C GLN A 6 -12.74 8.29 1.99
N ASN A 7 -12.43 8.22 0.69
CA ASN A 7 -13.18 7.39 -0.27
C ASN A 7 -12.28 6.62 -1.26
N LEU A 8 -10.98 6.45 -0.96
CA LEU A 8 -10.09 5.65 -1.82
C LEU A 8 -10.50 4.17 -1.85
N PHE A 9 -11.20 3.73 -0.79
CA PHE A 9 -11.72 2.39 -0.62
C PHE A 9 -13.25 2.47 -0.38
N PRO A 10 -14.10 2.26 -1.39
CA PRO A 10 -15.54 2.13 -1.15
C PRO A 10 -15.88 0.96 -0.22
N PHE A 11 -17.08 0.99 0.37
CA PHE A 11 -17.63 -0.08 1.21
C PHE A 11 -17.57 -1.44 0.50
N GLY A 12 -17.22 -2.50 1.23
CA GLY A 12 -17.16 -3.88 0.70
C GLY A 12 -15.83 -4.31 0.10
N ASN A 13 -14.78 -3.48 0.18
CA ASN A 13 -13.44 -3.88 -0.28
C ASN A 13 -12.80 -4.96 0.59
N GLU A 14 -12.08 -5.85 -0.08
CA GLU A 14 -11.16 -6.79 0.55
C GLU A 14 -9.81 -6.10 0.75
N VAL A 15 -9.34 -6.05 1.99
CA VAL A 15 -8.09 -5.38 2.37
C VAL A 15 -7.12 -6.40 2.95
N ILE A 16 -5.93 -6.45 2.36
CA ILE A 16 -4.80 -7.18 2.92
C ILE A 16 -3.82 -6.15 3.47
N ALA A 17 -3.64 -6.12 4.79
CA ALA A 17 -2.52 -5.44 5.41
C ALA A 17 -1.33 -6.39 5.47
N MET A 18 -0.14 -5.91 5.10
CA MET A 18 1.07 -6.71 5.09
C MET A 18 2.25 -5.94 5.67
N ASP A 19 3.04 -6.60 6.49
CA ASP A 19 4.31 -6.09 7.01
C ASP A 19 5.25 -7.27 7.29
N LEU A 20 6.56 -7.00 7.31
CA LEU A 20 7.59 -7.96 7.68
C LEU A 20 7.39 -8.46 9.11
N ARG A 21 6.86 -7.60 10.00
CA ARG A 21 6.53 -7.94 11.38
C ARG A 21 5.04 -7.95 11.60
N ARG A 22 4.57 -8.93 12.38
CA ARG A 22 3.20 -8.93 12.85
C ARG A 22 2.95 -7.74 13.78
N PRO A 23 1.85 -6.99 13.63
CA PRO A 23 1.49 -5.93 14.57
C PRO A 23 1.18 -6.53 15.95
N GLU A 24 1.23 -5.68 16.96
CA GLU A 24 0.77 -6.05 18.29
C GLU A 24 -0.73 -6.39 18.27
N ALA A 25 -1.17 -7.22 19.23
CA ALA A 25 -2.56 -7.67 19.27
C ALA A 25 -3.56 -6.52 19.43
N GLY A 26 -3.18 -5.46 20.14
CA GLY A 26 -3.98 -4.25 20.31
C GLY A 26 -4.22 -3.53 18.98
N ASP A 27 -3.15 -3.30 18.21
CA ASP A 27 -3.22 -2.62 16.91
C ASP A 27 -4.05 -3.43 15.91
N LEU A 28 -3.84 -4.75 15.86
CA LEU A 28 -4.62 -5.62 14.98
C LEU A 28 -6.11 -5.61 15.35
N SER A 29 -6.43 -5.61 16.64
CA SER A 29 -7.82 -5.53 17.12
C SER A 29 -8.47 -4.20 16.77
N ALA A 30 -7.75 -3.09 16.95
CA ALA A 30 -8.22 -1.75 16.58
C ALA A 30 -8.48 -1.64 15.07
N ALA A 31 -7.55 -2.11 14.24
CA ALA A 31 -7.69 -2.11 12.79
C ALA A 31 -8.87 -2.99 12.32
N THR A 32 -9.05 -4.17 12.93
CA THR A 32 -10.17 -5.07 12.61
C THR A 32 -11.52 -4.46 13.01
N THR A 33 -11.58 -3.77 14.14
CA THR A 33 -12.79 -3.07 14.60
C THR A 33 -13.14 -1.95 13.63
N TYR A 34 -12.17 -1.09 13.30
CA TYR A 34 -12.35 -0.03 12.32
C TYR A 34 -12.83 -0.56 10.96
N ALA A 35 -12.21 -1.64 10.49
CA ALA A 35 -12.59 -2.30 9.24
C ALA A 35 -14.05 -2.77 9.27
N THR A 36 -14.47 -3.42 10.35
CA THR A 36 -15.83 -3.92 10.53
C THR A 36 -16.85 -2.79 10.55
N GLU A 37 -16.58 -1.72 11.30
CA GLU A 37 -17.46 -0.54 11.41
C GLU A 37 -17.65 0.19 10.08
N HIS A 38 -16.67 0.11 9.18
CA HIS A 38 -16.68 0.78 7.87
C HIS A 38 -16.96 -0.20 6.71
N GLY A 39 -17.23 -1.47 7.00
CA GLY A 39 -17.59 -2.50 6.01
C GLY A 39 -16.45 -2.98 5.12
N TYR A 40 -15.21 -2.95 5.61
CA TYR A 40 -14.05 -3.55 4.95
C TYR A 40 -13.82 -4.97 5.47
N GLN A 41 -13.39 -5.87 4.58
CA GLN A 41 -12.92 -7.20 4.96
C GLN A 41 -11.40 -7.18 5.11
N LEU A 42 -10.93 -6.89 6.32
CA LEU A 42 -9.51 -6.81 6.64
C LEU A 42 -8.94 -8.15 7.07
N ARG A 43 -7.80 -8.53 6.48
CA ARG A 43 -6.88 -9.51 7.07
C ARG A 43 -5.47 -8.96 7.12
N PHE A 44 -4.70 -9.45 8.10
CA PHE A 44 -3.26 -9.20 8.16
C PHE A 44 -2.50 -10.43 7.70
N GLU A 45 -1.46 -10.21 6.88
CA GLU A 45 -0.53 -11.23 6.44
C GLU A 45 0.91 -10.78 6.72
N GLN A 46 1.74 -11.64 7.31
CA GLN A 46 3.17 -11.36 7.41
C GLN A 46 3.83 -11.64 6.05
N GLY A 47 4.70 -10.75 5.59
CA GLY A 47 5.39 -10.89 4.30
C GLY A 47 6.46 -9.83 4.04
N ASP A 48 7.34 -10.11 3.10
CA ASP A 48 8.40 -9.20 2.66
C ASP A 48 7.93 -8.41 1.43
N ALA A 49 8.02 -7.09 1.48
CA ALA A 49 7.63 -6.23 0.37
C ALA A 49 8.64 -6.19 -0.78
N THR A 50 9.86 -6.71 -0.55
CA THR A 50 10.89 -6.87 -1.59
C THR A 50 10.72 -8.15 -2.41
N ASP A 51 9.86 -9.08 -1.95
CA ASP A 51 9.50 -10.33 -2.62
C ASP A 51 8.04 -10.71 -2.30
N LEU A 52 7.10 -10.04 -2.99
CA LEU A 52 5.69 -10.21 -2.72
C LEU A 52 5.22 -11.59 -3.21
N LYS A 53 4.72 -12.42 -2.29
CA LYS A 53 4.14 -13.75 -2.57
C LYS A 53 2.90 -13.75 -3.48
N TYR A 54 2.41 -12.58 -3.89
CA TYR A 54 1.21 -12.44 -4.72
C TYR A 54 1.55 -12.57 -6.21
N SER A 55 0.64 -13.14 -6.99
CA SER A 55 0.77 -13.22 -8.45
C SER A 55 0.71 -11.84 -9.09
N SER A 56 1.30 -11.71 -10.27
CA SER A 56 1.17 -10.48 -11.07
C SER A 56 -0.29 -10.16 -11.38
N GLY A 57 -0.68 -8.89 -11.32
CA GLY A 57 -2.06 -8.47 -11.61
C GLY A 57 -3.12 -8.94 -10.61
N THR A 58 -2.78 -9.02 -9.33
CA THR A 58 -3.69 -9.44 -8.25
C THR A 58 -4.51 -8.27 -7.71
N PHE A 59 -3.91 -7.09 -7.54
CA PHE A 59 -4.55 -5.96 -6.83
C PHE A 59 -5.01 -4.86 -7.78
N ASP A 60 -6.16 -4.26 -7.46
CA ASP A 60 -6.64 -3.04 -8.14
C ASP A 60 -5.93 -1.79 -7.61
N VAL A 61 -5.63 -1.77 -6.30
CA VAL A 61 -4.95 -0.67 -5.61
C VAL A 61 -3.94 -1.22 -4.61
N VAL A 62 -2.77 -0.61 -4.54
CA VAL A 62 -1.79 -0.82 -3.46
C VAL A 62 -1.50 0.52 -2.81
N VAL A 63 -1.38 0.54 -1.48
CA VAL A 63 -0.99 1.74 -0.74
C VAL A 63 0.20 1.46 0.17
N CYS A 64 1.18 2.36 0.17
CA CYS A 64 2.28 2.39 1.14
C CYS A 64 2.23 3.68 1.96
N SER A 65 2.47 3.58 3.27
CA SER A 65 2.52 4.75 4.14
C SER A 65 3.73 4.65 5.05
N MET A 66 4.65 5.62 4.98
CA MET A 66 5.86 5.73 5.80
C MET A 66 6.74 4.47 5.75
N PHE A 67 6.83 3.84 4.58
CA PHE A 67 7.47 2.54 4.39
C PHE A 67 8.69 2.60 3.48
N LEU A 68 8.65 3.40 2.41
CA LEU A 68 9.69 3.39 1.39
C LEU A 68 10.99 4.10 1.79
N CYS A 69 11.01 4.74 2.96
CA CYS A 69 12.20 5.35 3.58
C CYS A 69 13.07 4.39 4.39
N GLN A 70 12.69 3.10 4.49
CA GLN A 70 13.39 2.12 5.30
C GLN A 70 14.70 1.63 4.65
N ASP A 71 15.48 0.83 5.37
CA ASP A 71 16.80 0.34 4.94
C ASP A 71 16.71 -0.80 3.91
N PHE A 72 16.18 -0.50 2.73
CA PHE A 72 16.16 -1.35 1.54
C PHE A 72 16.21 -0.49 0.27
N ASN A 73 16.40 -1.12 -0.89
CA ASN A 73 16.28 -0.40 -2.17
C ASN A 73 14.80 -0.19 -2.53
N PRO A 74 14.27 1.06 -2.53
CA PRO A 74 12.87 1.32 -2.81
C PRO A 74 12.45 0.92 -4.23
N GLU A 75 13.37 0.90 -5.20
CA GLU A 75 13.07 0.46 -6.57
C GLU A 75 12.60 -1.00 -6.62
N VAL A 76 13.13 -1.86 -5.73
CA VAL A 76 12.73 -3.28 -5.66
C VAL A 76 11.28 -3.39 -5.22
N VAL A 77 10.92 -2.73 -4.11
CA VAL A 77 9.55 -2.72 -3.58
C VAL A 77 8.58 -2.12 -4.60
N VAL A 78 8.93 -0.96 -5.19
CA VAL A 78 8.05 -0.28 -6.15
C VAL A 78 7.86 -1.14 -7.41
N SER A 79 8.88 -1.90 -7.83
CA SER A 79 8.76 -2.87 -8.93
C SER A 79 7.83 -4.04 -8.58
N GLU A 80 7.91 -4.56 -7.37
CA GLU A 80 7.00 -5.59 -6.88
C GLU A 80 5.56 -5.08 -6.80
N ILE A 81 5.34 -3.87 -6.30
CA ILE A 81 4.04 -3.20 -6.30
C ILE A 81 3.49 -3.07 -7.74
N ARG A 82 4.33 -2.64 -8.68
CA ARG A 82 3.96 -2.53 -10.10
C ARG A 82 3.55 -3.88 -10.68
N ARG A 83 4.28 -4.95 -10.34
CA ARG A 83 4.02 -6.31 -10.80
C ARG A 83 2.67 -6.84 -10.29
N VAL A 84 2.37 -6.66 -9.00
CA VAL A 84 1.15 -7.21 -8.39
C VAL A 84 -0.10 -6.39 -8.72
N LEU A 85 0.04 -5.16 -9.23
CA LEU A 85 -1.08 -4.37 -9.73
C LEU A 85 -1.62 -4.91 -11.07
N LYS A 86 -2.94 -4.95 -11.20
CA LYS A 86 -3.64 -5.22 -12.47
C LYS A 86 -3.29 -4.14 -13.51
N PRO A 87 -3.42 -4.43 -14.82
CA PRO A 87 -3.43 -3.37 -15.84
C PRO A 87 -4.47 -2.29 -15.48
N GLY A 88 -4.03 -1.04 -15.35
CA GLY A 88 -4.88 0.08 -14.92
C GLY A 88 -5.03 0.25 -13.40
N GLY A 89 -4.42 -0.64 -12.61
CA GLY A 89 -4.35 -0.51 -11.16
C GLY A 89 -3.55 0.71 -10.71
N ARG A 90 -3.76 1.12 -9.46
CA ARG A 90 -3.22 2.38 -8.92
C ARG A 90 -2.33 2.15 -7.72
N PHE A 91 -1.23 2.89 -7.66
CA PHE A 91 -0.37 2.91 -6.48
C PHE A 91 -0.55 4.23 -5.73
N GLY A 92 -0.94 4.16 -4.46
CA GLY A 92 -1.00 5.31 -3.55
C GLY A 92 0.17 5.30 -2.58
N PHE A 93 0.75 6.45 -2.27
CA PHE A 93 1.73 6.52 -1.18
C PHE A 93 1.69 7.81 -0.39
N TYR A 94 2.11 7.70 0.87
CA TYR A 94 2.39 8.80 1.78
C TYR A 94 3.79 8.59 2.35
N GLU A 95 4.71 9.50 2.06
CA GLU A 95 6.11 9.44 2.49
C GLU A 95 6.58 10.84 2.87
N HIS A 96 7.53 10.91 3.80
CA HIS A 96 8.12 12.18 4.26
C HIS A 96 9.42 12.55 3.52
N VAL A 97 9.94 11.66 2.69
CA VAL A 97 11.21 11.85 1.98
C VAL A 97 10.92 12.38 0.57
N GLU A 98 11.43 13.57 0.24
CA GLU A 98 11.14 14.25 -1.03
C GLU A 98 11.66 13.50 -2.28
N ASP A 99 12.77 12.77 -2.16
CA ASP A 99 13.40 12.10 -3.31
C ASP A 99 12.73 10.77 -3.72
N ILE A 100 11.81 10.24 -2.91
CA ILE A 100 11.15 8.96 -3.23
C ILE A 100 10.23 9.08 -4.45
N ASP A 101 9.70 10.28 -4.69
CA ASP A 101 8.91 10.60 -5.87
C ASP A 101 9.64 10.29 -7.16
N LYS A 102 10.95 10.54 -7.24
CA LYS A 102 11.76 10.28 -8.45
C LYS A 102 11.86 8.78 -8.72
N VAL A 103 12.01 7.98 -7.66
CA VAL A 103 12.02 6.53 -7.79
C VAL A 103 10.66 6.01 -8.25
N ILE A 104 9.58 6.49 -7.64
CA ILE A 104 8.24 6.01 -7.92
C ILE A 104 7.78 6.47 -9.30
N VAL A 105 7.83 7.77 -9.58
CA VAL A 105 7.24 8.39 -10.77
C VAL A 105 8.14 8.26 -11.99
N ASP A 106 9.44 8.51 -11.85
CA ASP A 106 10.31 8.62 -13.02
C ASP A 106 10.87 7.27 -13.46
N LYS A 107 11.06 6.32 -12.54
CA LYS A 107 11.69 5.02 -12.84
C LYS A 107 10.71 3.88 -13.06
N VAL A 108 9.61 3.81 -12.31
CA VAL A 108 8.74 2.62 -12.30
C VAL A 108 7.30 2.91 -12.72
N PHE A 109 6.68 3.95 -12.18
CA PHE A 109 5.28 4.31 -12.43
C PHE A 109 5.18 5.67 -13.12
N GLY A 110 4.89 5.70 -14.42
CA GLY A 110 4.53 6.99 -15.05
C GLY A 110 3.37 7.71 -14.32
N GLU A 111 3.33 9.04 -14.40
CA GLU A 111 2.48 9.93 -13.59
C GLU A 111 1.01 9.51 -13.42
N ARG A 112 0.41 8.89 -14.45
CA ARG A 112 -1.03 8.53 -14.45
C ARG A 112 -1.39 7.35 -13.53
N SER A 113 -0.40 6.59 -13.06
CA SER A 113 -0.62 5.40 -12.23
C SER A 113 -0.43 5.65 -10.73
N VAL A 114 -0.11 6.90 -10.33
CA VAL A 114 0.23 7.27 -8.96
C VAL A 114 -0.86 8.15 -8.34
N ILE A 115 -1.23 7.85 -7.10
CA ILE A 115 -2.04 8.70 -6.23
C ILE A 115 -1.16 9.21 -5.08
N ARG A 116 -0.87 10.50 -5.06
CA ARG A 116 -0.21 11.12 -3.90
C ARG A 116 -1.23 11.29 -2.79
N ILE A 117 -1.01 10.60 -1.68
CA ILE A 117 -1.81 10.76 -0.47
C ILE A 117 -1.08 11.85 0.33
N GLN A 118 -1.70 13.02 0.50
CA GLN A 118 -1.14 14.14 1.28
C GLN A 118 -1.52 14.06 2.75
#